data_AF-A0A8J6RZ10-F1
#
_entry.id   AF-A0A8J6RZ10-F1
#
_cell.length_a   1.000
_cell.length_b   1.000
_cell.length_c   1.000
_cell.angle_alpha   90.00
_cell.angle_beta   90.00
_cell.angle_gamma   90.00
#
_symmetry.space_group_name_H-M   'P 1'
#
loop_
_entity.id
_entity.type
_entity.pdbx_description
1 polymer ?
#
loop_
_entity_poly.entity_id
_entity_poly.type
_entity_poly.pdbx_seq_one_letter_code
_entity_poly.pdbx_strand_id
1 'polypeptide(L)'
;MPATQSNQSTATAQLNKPILRLGSKGTAVTELQKLLTARNAYYGAIDGIFNEEVEYAVIVFQNWVFLKEDGIVGQLTWQSLYTGAPVNMPVLKRGMQGKAVVTLQNALALTGNFQQEANGIFGPVTEAGVKSFQRRSGLVADGIVGEKTWYGLSKFKSTLVGC
;
A
#
# COMPACT_ATOMS: atom_id res chain seq x y z
N MET A 1 -13.28 17.22 33.03
CA MET A 1 -12.13 16.29 33.02
C MET A 1 -12.58 14.99 32.34
N PRO A 2 -11.71 14.34 31.55
CA PRO A 2 -12.04 13.80 30.23
C PRO A 2 -12.71 12.42 30.25
N ALA A 3 -13.58 12.21 29.25
CA ALA A 3 -14.29 10.96 29.01
C ALA A 3 -13.37 9.91 28.37
N THR A 4 -13.49 8.69 28.89
CA THR A 4 -12.87 7.45 28.43
C THR A 4 -13.63 6.86 27.23
N GLN A 5 -12.88 6.09 26.43
CA GLN A 5 -13.25 5.11 25.40
C GLN A 5 -13.40 5.59 23.96
N SER A 6 -12.46 5.13 23.13
CA SER A 6 -12.80 4.13 22.12
C SER A 6 -11.56 3.37 21.66
N ASN A 7 -11.52 2.08 22.02
CA ASN A 7 -10.60 1.05 21.59
C ASN A 7 -10.24 1.14 20.09
N GLN A 8 -8.94 1.29 19.82
CA GLN A 8 -8.30 0.92 18.55
C GLN A 8 -7.39 -0.29 18.81
N SER A 9 -7.99 -1.39 19.28
CA SER A 9 -7.30 -2.65 19.57
C SER A 9 -7.91 -3.80 18.78
N THR A 10 -7.92 -3.71 17.44
CA THR A 10 -8.38 -4.81 16.56
C THR A 10 -7.63 -4.93 15.22
N ALA A 11 -6.34 -4.59 15.15
CA ALA A 11 -5.47 -5.00 14.01
C ALA A 11 -3.95 -5.04 14.32
N THR A 12 -3.56 -4.98 15.61
CA THR A 12 -2.19 -4.67 16.05
C THR A 12 -1.62 -5.78 16.94
N ALA A 13 -1.56 -7.01 16.44
CA ALA A 13 -0.48 -7.89 16.91
C ALA A 13 0.81 -7.32 16.30
N GLN A 14 1.72 -6.79 17.11
CA GLN A 14 3.10 -6.58 16.67
C GLN A 14 3.60 -7.93 16.15
N LEU A 15 3.60 -8.09 14.84
CA LEU A 15 4.29 -9.19 14.17
C LEU A 15 5.76 -9.02 14.56
N ASN A 16 6.20 -9.71 15.62
CA ASN A 16 7.59 -9.80 16.06
C ASN A 16 8.38 -10.56 14.99
N LYS A 17 8.56 -9.91 13.84
CA LYS A 17 9.24 -10.43 12.68
C LYS A 17 10.56 -9.69 12.50
N PRO A 18 11.63 -10.38 12.11
CA PRO A 18 12.91 -9.75 11.85
C PRO A 18 12.80 -8.79 10.67
N ILE A 19 13.65 -7.75 10.69
CA ILE A 19 13.87 -6.90 9.53
C ILE A 19 14.67 -7.72 8.52
N LEU A 20 14.12 -7.91 7.32
CA LEU A 20 14.80 -8.61 6.24
C LEU A 20 15.31 -7.62 5.19
N ARG A 21 16.44 -7.94 4.59
CA ARG A 21 17.13 -7.18 3.53
C ARG A 21 18.03 -8.10 2.72
N LEU A 22 18.60 -7.61 1.63
CA LEU A 22 19.56 -8.34 0.80
C LEU A 22 20.62 -9.05 1.65
N GLY A 23 20.83 -10.33 1.39
CA GLY A 23 21.74 -11.21 2.12
C GLY A 23 21.14 -11.88 3.38
N SER A 24 19.92 -11.52 3.79
CA SER A 24 19.20 -12.22 4.87
C SER A 24 18.87 -13.65 4.43
N LYS A 25 18.88 -14.60 5.39
CA LYS A 25 18.58 -16.01 5.12
C LYS A 25 17.79 -16.64 6.25
N GLY A 26 17.07 -17.71 5.94
CA GLY A 26 16.37 -18.56 6.92
C GLY A 26 14.86 -18.59 6.73
N THR A 27 14.16 -19.15 7.72
CA THR A 27 12.73 -19.45 7.63
C THR A 27 11.86 -18.21 7.45
N ALA A 28 12.27 -17.06 8.00
CA ALA A 28 11.58 -15.79 7.79
C ALA A 28 11.64 -15.35 6.32
N VAL A 29 12.75 -15.59 5.62
CA VAL A 29 12.86 -15.27 4.19
C VAL A 29 12.01 -16.24 3.35
N THR A 30 11.97 -17.52 3.72
CA THR A 30 11.08 -18.50 3.10
C THR A 30 9.61 -18.08 3.24
N GLU A 31 9.22 -17.58 4.41
CA GLU A 31 7.88 -17.06 4.65
C GLU A 31 7.59 -15.80 3.82
N LEU A 32 8.55 -14.87 3.74
CA LEU A 32 8.46 -13.70 2.87
C LEU A 32 8.25 -14.11 1.40
N GLN A 33 9.07 -15.01 0.87
CA GLN A 33 8.96 -15.51 -0.51
C GLN A 33 7.59 -16.12 -0.76
N LYS A 34 7.08 -16.97 0.16
CA LYS A 34 5.72 -17.53 0.08
C LYS A 34 4.64 -16.44 0.03
N LEU A 35 4.74 -15.42 0.88
CA LEU A 35 3.80 -14.31 0.89
C LEU A 35 3.87 -13.52 -0.42
N LEU A 36 5.06 -13.17 -0.89
CA LEU A 36 5.24 -12.44 -2.16
C LEU A 36 4.69 -13.23 -3.35
N THR A 37 4.90 -14.55 -3.39
CA THR A 37 4.31 -15.44 -4.40
C THR A 37 2.80 -15.48 -4.29
N ALA A 38 2.23 -15.58 -3.08
CA ALA A 38 0.79 -15.50 -2.89
C ALA A 38 0.17 -14.14 -3.30
N ARG A 39 0.99 -13.10 -3.39
CA ARG A 39 0.61 -11.77 -3.89
C ARG A 39 0.92 -11.55 -5.37
N ASN A 40 1.39 -12.57 -6.09
CA ASN A 40 1.82 -12.48 -7.49
C ASN A 40 2.93 -11.44 -7.72
N ALA A 41 3.71 -11.13 -6.68
CA ALA A 41 4.83 -10.20 -6.73
C ALA A 41 6.18 -10.91 -6.94
N TYR A 42 6.24 -12.23 -6.69
CA TYR A 42 7.47 -13.02 -6.81
C TYR A 42 7.18 -14.40 -7.42
N TYR A 43 7.94 -14.76 -8.46
CA TYR A 43 7.81 -16.03 -9.19
C TYR A 43 9.08 -16.89 -9.12
N GLY A 44 10.07 -16.49 -8.32
CA GLY A 44 11.33 -17.21 -8.17
C GLY A 44 11.26 -18.36 -7.16
N ALA A 45 12.42 -18.94 -6.86
CA ALA A 45 12.54 -20.09 -5.96
C ALA A 45 12.30 -19.69 -4.49
N ILE A 46 11.61 -20.55 -3.74
CA ILE A 46 11.41 -20.39 -2.29
C ILE A 46 12.52 -21.14 -1.56
N ASP A 47 13.72 -20.55 -1.57
CA ASP A 47 14.96 -21.14 -1.04
C ASP A 47 15.37 -20.60 0.34
N GLY A 48 14.65 -19.59 0.86
CA GLY A 48 14.98 -18.91 2.11
C GLY A 48 16.20 -18.00 2.01
N ILE A 49 16.58 -17.55 0.81
CA ILE A 49 17.67 -16.61 0.56
C ILE A 49 17.12 -15.31 0.00
N PHE A 50 17.45 -14.20 0.66
CA PHE A 50 17.05 -12.88 0.22
C PHE A 50 18.09 -12.38 -0.78
N ASN A 51 17.90 -12.74 -2.05
CA ASN A 51 18.71 -12.31 -3.19
C ASN A 51 18.14 -11.01 -3.82
N GLU A 52 18.77 -10.55 -4.91
CA GLU A 52 18.35 -9.35 -5.64
C GLU A 52 16.95 -9.49 -6.26
N GLU A 53 16.54 -10.70 -6.66
CA GLU A 53 15.18 -10.95 -7.18
C GLU A 53 14.11 -10.78 -6.10
N VAL A 54 14.37 -11.27 -4.89
CA VAL A 54 13.50 -11.08 -3.74
C VAL A 54 13.46 -9.60 -3.34
N GLU A 55 14.60 -8.92 -3.37
CA GLU A 55 14.65 -7.47 -3.13
C GLU A 55 13.80 -6.69 -4.13
N TYR A 56 13.94 -6.98 -5.41
CA TYR A 56 13.14 -6.37 -6.46
C TYR A 56 11.64 -6.63 -6.24
N ALA A 57 11.26 -7.86 -5.93
CA ALA A 57 9.87 -8.21 -5.61
C ALA A 57 9.33 -7.45 -4.40
N VAL A 58 10.15 -7.25 -3.36
CA VAL A 58 9.80 -6.43 -2.19
C VAL A 58 9.61 -4.98 -2.59
N ILE A 59 10.52 -4.40 -3.39
CA ILE A 59 10.41 -3.01 -3.88
C ILE A 59 9.12 -2.82 -4.68
N VAL A 60 8.83 -3.75 -5.60
CA VAL A 60 7.61 -3.74 -6.41
C VAL A 60 6.37 -3.82 -5.51
N PHE A 61 6.36 -4.73 -4.55
CA PHE A 61 5.26 -4.85 -3.60
C PHE A 61 5.10 -3.58 -2.77
N GLN A 62 6.18 -3.02 -2.24
CA GLN A 62 6.17 -1.77 -1.47
C GLN A 62 5.56 -0.62 -2.27
N ASN A 63 5.91 -0.49 -3.55
CA ASN A 63 5.31 0.50 -4.46
C ASN A 63 3.78 0.30 -4.61
N TRP A 64 3.31 -0.95 -4.68
CA TRP A 64 1.88 -1.26 -4.79
C TRP A 64 1.09 -0.85 -3.55
N VAL A 65 1.67 -1.07 -2.37
CA VAL A 65 1.05 -0.73 -1.09
C VAL A 65 1.41 0.67 -0.58
N PHE A 66 1.97 1.53 -1.45
CA PHE A 66 2.32 2.92 -1.13
C PHE A 66 3.32 3.08 0.03
N LEU A 67 4.10 2.04 0.30
CA LEU A 67 5.18 2.08 1.27
C LEU A 67 6.45 2.65 0.62
N LYS A 68 7.45 2.93 1.46
CA LYS A 68 8.77 3.33 0.98
C LYS A 68 9.42 2.16 0.23
N GLU A 69 9.87 2.44 -0.99
CA GLU A 69 10.52 1.50 -1.91
C GLU A 69 12.01 1.31 -1.57
N ASP A 70 12.30 0.88 -0.35
CA ASP A 70 13.67 0.71 0.13
C ASP A 70 14.19 -0.74 0.05
N GLY A 71 13.35 -1.70 -0.37
CA GLY A 71 13.72 -3.12 -0.43
C GLY A 71 13.86 -3.79 0.94
N ILE A 72 13.56 -3.06 2.03
CA ILE A 72 13.69 -3.55 3.39
C ILE A 72 12.32 -3.99 3.92
N VAL A 73 12.24 -5.25 4.38
CA VAL A 73 11.02 -5.80 4.95
C VAL A 73 10.99 -5.51 6.45
N GLY A 74 10.48 -4.32 6.79
CA GLY A 74 10.15 -3.93 8.16
C GLY A 74 8.73 -4.34 8.58
N GLN A 75 8.31 -3.89 9.76
CA GLN A 75 7.01 -4.23 10.34
C GLN A 75 5.81 -3.85 9.44
N LEU A 76 5.84 -2.67 8.83
CA LEU A 76 4.79 -2.21 7.92
C LEU A 76 4.73 -3.08 6.65
N THR A 77 5.87 -3.44 6.08
CA THR A 77 5.96 -4.32 4.91
C THR A 77 5.39 -5.70 5.24
N TRP A 78 5.77 -6.27 6.39
CA TRP A 78 5.20 -7.53 6.89
C TRP A 78 3.68 -7.45 7.01
N GLN A 79 3.17 -6.42 7.68
CA GLN A 79 1.74 -6.26 7.89
C GLN A 79 0.99 -6.17 6.54
N SER A 80 1.51 -5.38 5.60
CA SER A 80 0.96 -5.29 4.24
C SER A 80 0.99 -6.63 3.50
N LEU A 81 2.03 -7.46 3.66
CA LEU A 81 2.11 -8.78 3.03
C LEU A 81 1.02 -9.73 3.54
N TYR A 82 0.75 -9.71 4.86
CA TYR A 82 -0.32 -10.52 5.46
C TYR A 82 -1.72 -10.04 5.06
N THR A 83 -1.96 -8.73 5.06
CA THR A 83 -3.28 -8.18 4.70
C THR A 83 -3.50 -8.12 3.19
N GLY A 84 -2.42 -8.06 2.40
CA GLY A 84 -2.47 -7.79 0.96
C GLY A 84 -2.99 -6.39 0.65
N ALA A 85 -2.84 -5.46 1.58
CA ALA A 85 -3.41 -4.12 1.51
C ALA A 85 -2.41 -3.09 2.05
N PRO A 86 -2.48 -1.83 1.58
CA PRO A 86 -1.73 -0.74 2.17
C PRO A 86 -2.17 -0.51 3.62
N VAL A 87 -1.19 -0.41 4.52
CA VAL A 87 -1.39 -0.18 5.95
C VAL A 87 -0.87 1.20 6.35
N ASN A 88 -1.42 1.75 7.43
CA ASN A 88 -1.01 3.05 7.99
C ASN A 88 -1.13 4.21 6.99
N MET A 89 -2.13 4.17 6.10
CA MET A 89 -2.35 5.23 5.14
C MET A 89 -3.13 6.39 5.77
N PRO A 90 -2.72 7.65 5.55
CA PRO A 90 -3.42 8.79 6.10
C PRO A 90 -4.79 8.95 5.44
N VAL A 91 -5.75 9.42 6.23
CA VAL A 91 -7.04 9.86 5.70
C VAL A 91 -6.84 11.20 4.99
N LEU A 92 -7.17 11.26 3.69
CA LEU A 92 -7.06 12.49 2.90
C LEU A 92 -8.43 13.07 2.56
N LYS A 93 -8.54 14.40 2.63
CA LYS A 93 -9.74 15.15 2.26
C LYS A 93 -9.39 16.48 1.59
N ARG A 94 -10.38 17.12 0.98
CA ARG A 94 -10.23 18.44 0.36
C ARG A 94 -9.56 19.43 1.30
N GLY A 95 -8.61 20.19 0.77
CA GLY A 95 -7.81 21.18 1.50
C GLY A 95 -6.53 20.63 2.11
N MET A 96 -6.32 19.31 2.12
CA MET A 96 -5.04 18.73 2.51
C MET A 96 -4.00 18.87 1.40
N GLN A 97 -2.73 18.92 1.80
CA GLN A 97 -1.60 19.04 0.88
C GLN A 97 -0.42 18.21 1.38
N GLY A 98 0.49 17.87 0.47
CA GLY A 98 1.75 17.20 0.76
C GLY A 98 1.93 15.87 0.03
N LYS A 99 2.98 15.13 0.42
CA LYS A 99 3.43 13.92 -0.29
C LYS A 99 2.35 12.84 -0.40
N ALA A 100 1.54 12.66 0.64
CA ALA A 100 0.44 11.70 0.59
C ALA A 100 -0.61 12.04 -0.48
N VAL A 101 -0.86 13.33 -0.72
CA VAL A 101 -1.76 13.78 -1.78
C VAL A 101 -1.15 13.56 -3.17
N VAL A 102 0.17 13.77 -3.32
CA VAL A 102 0.90 13.42 -4.55
C VAL A 102 0.74 11.92 -4.85
N THR A 103 0.94 11.07 -3.83
CA THR A 103 0.77 9.63 -3.94
C THR A 103 -0.66 9.26 -4.37
N LEU A 104 -1.67 9.88 -3.76
CA LEU A 104 -3.07 9.70 -4.15
C LEU A 104 -3.31 10.09 -5.61
N GLN A 105 -2.84 11.26 -6.03
CA GLN A 105 -3.03 11.77 -7.39
C GLN A 105 -2.36 10.86 -8.43
N ASN A 106 -1.14 10.40 -8.16
CA ASN A 106 -0.46 9.41 -9.00
C ASN A 106 -1.26 8.10 -9.08
N ALA A 107 -1.78 7.61 -7.95
CA ALA A 107 -2.58 6.40 -7.93
C ALA A 107 -3.89 6.57 -8.72
N LEU A 108 -4.55 7.72 -8.60
CA LEU A 108 -5.75 8.05 -9.36
C LEU A 108 -5.46 8.15 -10.86
N ALA A 109 -4.30 8.69 -11.26
CA ALA A 109 -3.91 8.77 -12.67
C ALA A 109 -3.84 7.38 -13.31
N LEU A 110 -3.36 6.37 -12.57
CA LEU A 110 -3.33 4.98 -13.02
C LEU A 110 -4.72 4.38 -13.24
N THR A 111 -5.78 4.95 -12.64
CA THR A 111 -7.15 4.47 -12.83
C THR A 111 -7.76 4.89 -14.19
N GLY A 112 -7.04 5.73 -14.95
CA GLY A 112 -7.43 6.25 -16.26
C GLY A 112 -8.42 7.42 -16.24
N ASN A 113 -8.99 7.74 -15.09
CA ASN A 113 -10.05 8.76 -14.95
C ASN A 113 -9.55 10.09 -14.34
N PHE A 114 -8.25 10.21 -14.09
CA PHE A 114 -7.66 11.40 -13.48
C PHE A 114 -6.49 11.89 -14.34
N GLN A 115 -6.68 13.02 -15.01
CA GLN A 115 -5.72 13.59 -15.97
C GLN A 115 -4.92 14.76 -15.40
N GLN A 116 -5.10 15.07 -14.11
CA GLN A 116 -4.37 16.17 -13.49
C GLN A 116 -3.01 15.68 -12.99
N GLU A 117 -1.97 16.47 -13.24
CA GLU A 117 -0.65 16.24 -12.68
C GLU A 117 -0.67 16.27 -11.15
N ALA A 118 0.17 15.45 -10.54
CA ALA A 118 0.25 15.32 -9.09
C ALA A 118 0.98 16.52 -8.47
N ASN A 119 0.23 17.59 -8.23
CA ASN A 119 0.71 18.82 -7.60
C ASN A 119 0.75 18.76 -6.06
N GLY A 120 0.27 17.67 -5.46
CA GLY A 120 0.23 17.49 -4.00
C GLY A 120 -0.82 18.33 -3.30
N ILE A 121 -1.80 18.88 -4.02
CA ILE A 121 -2.87 19.71 -3.48
C ILE A 121 -4.21 19.02 -3.69
N PHE A 122 -4.92 18.72 -2.60
CA PHE A 122 -6.23 18.08 -2.66
C PHE A 122 -7.29 19.15 -2.94
N GLY A 123 -7.39 19.54 -4.21
CA GLY A 123 -8.38 20.50 -4.71
C GLY A 123 -9.71 19.86 -5.13
N PRO A 124 -10.64 20.66 -5.69
CA PRO A 124 -11.93 20.17 -6.17
C PRO A 124 -11.82 19.14 -7.30
N VAL A 125 -10.79 19.26 -8.15
CA VAL A 125 -10.53 18.29 -9.23
C VAL A 125 -10.09 16.93 -8.67
N THR A 126 -9.20 16.92 -7.66
CA THR A 126 -8.81 15.70 -6.96
C THR A 126 -9.99 15.07 -6.23
N GLU A 127 -10.84 15.87 -5.58
CA GLU A 127 -12.07 15.38 -4.95
C GLU A 127 -13.02 14.72 -5.96
N ALA A 128 -13.22 15.34 -7.12
CA ALA A 128 -14.04 14.77 -8.19
C ALA A 128 -13.46 13.45 -8.70
N GLY A 129 -12.13 13.36 -8.84
CA GLY A 129 -11.42 12.13 -9.20
C GLY A 129 -11.63 11.02 -8.16
N VAL A 130 -11.47 11.34 -6.87
CA VAL A 130 -11.71 10.41 -5.75
C VAL A 130 -13.15 9.92 -5.74
N LYS A 131 -14.13 10.82 -5.85
CA LYS A 131 -15.55 10.43 -5.89
C LYS A 131 -15.86 9.53 -7.08
N SER A 132 -15.30 9.83 -8.25
CA SER A 132 -15.48 9.02 -9.45
C SER A 132 -14.89 7.62 -9.27
N PHE A 133 -13.69 7.54 -8.68
CA PHE A 133 -13.04 6.28 -8.33
C PHE A 133 -13.86 5.48 -7.31
N GLN A 134 -14.33 6.13 -6.25
CA GLN A 134 -15.14 5.51 -5.21
C GLN A 134 -16.42 4.92 -5.80
N ARG A 135 -17.14 5.67 -6.65
CA ARG A 135 -18.33 5.17 -7.36
C ARG A 135 -18.03 3.94 -8.20
N ARG A 136 -16.96 3.99 -9.00
CA ARG A 136 -16.53 2.85 -9.83
C ARG A 136 -16.14 1.62 -9.01
N SER A 137 -15.60 1.84 -7.82
CA SER A 137 -15.18 0.78 -6.91
C SER A 137 -16.30 0.28 -5.98
N GLY A 138 -17.54 0.76 -6.15
CA GLY A 138 -18.67 0.40 -5.28
C GLY A 138 -18.57 0.95 -3.85
N LEU A 139 -17.76 1.98 -3.64
CA LEU A 139 -17.58 2.66 -2.36
C LEU A 139 -18.51 3.87 -2.25
N VAL A 140 -18.77 4.30 -1.01
CA VAL A 140 -19.46 5.57 -0.75
C VAL A 140 -18.60 6.71 -1.31
N ALA A 141 -19.19 7.51 -2.20
CA ALA A 141 -18.52 8.60 -2.90
C ALA A 141 -18.49 9.89 -2.06
N ASP A 142 -17.93 9.80 -0.85
CA ASP A 142 -17.81 10.91 0.10
C ASP A 142 -16.70 11.90 -0.27
N GLY A 143 -15.78 11.53 -1.18
CA GLY A 143 -14.60 12.33 -1.53
C GLY A 143 -13.50 12.29 -0.46
N ILE A 144 -13.58 11.38 0.50
CA ILE A 144 -12.61 11.15 1.56
C ILE A 144 -11.84 9.86 1.26
N VAL A 145 -10.52 9.97 1.22
CA VAL A 145 -9.65 8.81 0.97
C VAL A 145 -9.30 8.17 2.31
N GLY A 146 -10.02 7.11 2.66
CA GLY A 146 -9.69 6.22 3.78
C GLY A 146 -9.10 4.90 3.32
N GLU A 147 -8.92 3.97 4.26
CA GLU A 147 -8.32 2.64 4.02
C GLU A 147 -8.97 1.87 2.86
N LYS A 148 -10.31 1.90 2.74
CA LYS A 148 -11.03 1.24 1.65
C LYS A 148 -10.67 1.81 0.28
N THR A 149 -10.55 3.14 0.20
CA THR A 149 -10.17 3.84 -1.03
C THR A 149 -8.72 3.51 -1.39
N TRP A 150 -7.81 3.54 -0.42
CA TRP A 150 -6.40 3.14 -0.61
C TRP A 150 -6.26 1.69 -1.06
N TYR A 151 -7.02 0.78 -0.45
CA TYR A 151 -7.04 -0.62 -0.85
C TYR A 151 -7.50 -0.79 -2.30
N GLY A 152 -8.58 -0.09 -2.70
CA GLY A 152 -9.02 -0.08 -4.09
C GLY A 152 -7.90 0.38 -5.04
N LEU A 153 -7.22 1.49 -4.72
CA LEU A 153 -6.14 2.04 -5.54
C LEU A 153 -4.95 1.08 -5.65
N SER A 154 -4.61 0.37 -4.56
CA SER A 154 -3.51 -0.61 -4.57
C SER A 154 -3.75 -1.75 -5.55
N LYS A 155 -5.00 -2.19 -5.75
CA LYS A 155 -5.34 -3.24 -6.73
C LYS A 155 -5.07 -2.81 -8.17
N PHE A 156 -5.29 -1.53 -8.49
CA PHE A 156 -4.99 -1.01 -9.82
C PHE A 156 -3.48 -1.01 -10.07
N LYS A 157 -2.67 -0.64 -9.06
CA LYS A 157 -1.21 -0.74 -9.14
C LYS A 157 -0.71 -2.17 -9.32
N SER A 158 -1.24 -3.13 -8.55
CA SER A 158 -0.80 -4.53 -8.66
C SER A 158 -1.12 -5.16 -10.02
N THR A 159 -2.20 -4.71 -10.67
CA THR A 159 -2.60 -5.22 -11.99
C THR A 159 -1.71 -4.70 -13.11
N LEU A 160 -1.13 -3.49 -12.98
CA LEU A 160 -0.32 -2.86 -14.03
C LEU A 160 1.12 -3.37 -14.10
N VAL A 161 1.66 -3.89 -13.00
CA VAL A 161 3.04 -4.38 -12.92
C VAL A 161 3.13 -5.91 -13.09
N GLY A 162 1.98 -6.60 -13.12
CA GLY A 162 1.90 -8.06 -13.27
C GLY A 162 1.82 -8.57 -14.71
N CYS A 163 2.21 -7.78 -15.71
CA CYS A 163 2.24 -8.16 -17.13
C CYS A 163 3.67 -8.44 -17.61
#